data_AF-A0A6P6S466-F1
#
_entry.id   AF-A0A6P6S466-F1
#
_cell.length_a   1.000
_cell.length_b   1.000
_cell.length_c   1.000
_cell.angle_alpha   90.00
_cell.angle_beta   90.00
_cell.angle_gamma   90.00
#
_symmetry.space_group_name_H-M   'P 1'
#
loop_
_entity.id
_entity.type
_entity.pdbx_description
1 polymer ?
#
loop_
_entity_poly.entity_id
_entity_poly.type
_entity_poly.pdbx_seq_one_letter_code
_entity_poly.pdbx_strand_id
1 'polypeptide(L)'
;MWGALRLSQVLQAISYRQRVPYGVKQTEAYKKAKQQARAAARNARKMKESKGILLEGRKSLMMSLQQNTGISWYRSIQVLKHLEMHSRANPPITNKLRDKIASAAEAVKQGR
;
A
#
# COMPACT_ATOMS: atom_id res chain seq x y z
N MET A 1 25.64 -34.99 -26.72
CA MET A 1 24.81 -34.08 -25.90
C MET A 1 25.26 -33.94 -24.43
N TRP A 2 26.46 -34.38 -24.03
CA TRP A 2 26.91 -34.34 -22.62
C TRP A 2 27.78 -33.13 -22.25
N GLY A 3 28.31 -32.39 -23.23
CA GLY A 3 29.23 -31.27 -23.01
C GLY A 3 28.56 -29.97 -22.54
N ALA A 4 27.35 -29.68 -23.02
CA ALA A 4 26.63 -28.44 -22.70
C ALA A 4 26.21 -28.35 -21.22
N LEU A 5 25.82 -29.47 -20.62
CA LEU A 5 25.41 -29.56 -19.21
C LEU A 5 26.57 -29.31 -18.23
N ARG A 6 27.80 -29.69 -18.60
CA ARG A 6 28.99 -29.42 -17.78
C ARG A 6 29.40 -27.95 -17.84
N LEU A 7 29.33 -27.33 -19.02
CA LEU A 7 29.62 -25.90 -19.18
C LEU A 7 28.65 -25.01 -18.39
N SER A 8 27.34 -25.33 -18.39
CA SER A 8 26.36 -24.53 -17.64
C SER A 8 26.58 -24.59 -16.12
N GLN A 9 26.97 -25.76 -15.59
CA GLN A 9 27.28 -25.93 -14.16
C GLN A 9 28.57 -25.19 -13.76
N VAL A 10 29.59 -25.23 -14.62
CA VAL A 10 30.86 -24.49 -14.39
C VAL A 10 30.64 -22.98 -14.47
N LEU A 11 29.86 -22.50 -15.44
CA LEU A 11 29.54 -21.07 -15.58
C LEU A 11 28.70 -20.55 -14.39
N GLN A 12 27.80 -21.36 -13.82
CA GLN A 12 27.10 -21.00 -12.58
C GLN A 12 28.05 -20.89 -11.38
N ALA A 13 29.09 -21.74 -11.31
CA ALA A 13 30.10 -21.67 -10.27
C ALA A 13 31.00 -20.41 -10.37
N ILE A 14 31.21 -19.89 -11.58
CA ILE A 14 31.97 -18.65 -11.85
C ILE A 14 31.11 -17.39 -11.62
N SER A 15 29.80 -17.53 -11.46
CA SER A 15 28.93 -16.38 -11.18
C SER A 15 29.32 -15.70 -9.87
N TYR A 16 29.66 -14.41 -9.97
CA TYR A 16 30.01 -13.57 -8.82
C TYR A 16 28.87 -13.58 -7.81
N ARG A 17 29.03 -14.30 -6.69
CA ARG A 17 28.13 -14.18 -5.54
C ARG A 17 28.44 -12.87 -4.83
N GLN A 18 27.56 -11.90 -5.02
CA GLN A 18 27.60 -10.62 -4.33
C GLN A 18 27.69 -10.87 -2.82
N ARG A 19 28.78 -10.42 -2.19
CA ARG A 19 29.00 -10.60 -0.76
C ARG A 19 27.93 -9.82 0.00
N VAL A 20 27.14 -10.53 0.79
CA VAL A 20 26.11 -9.91 1.63
C VAL A 20 26.80 -9.31 2.86
N PRO A 21 26.45 -8.08 3.27
CA PRO A 21 26.96 -7.49 4.51
C PRO A 21 26.68 -8.37 5.73
N TYR A 22 27.59 -8.35 6.70
CA TYR A 22 27.41 -9.06 7.96
C TYR A 22 26.13 -8.60 8.67
N GLY A 23 25.49 -9.51 9.42
CA GLY A 23 24.25 -9.21 10.16
C GLY A 23 22.95 -9.27 9.34
N VAL A 24 23.01 -9.42 8.02
CA VAL A 24 21.81 -9.59 7.19
C VAL A 24 21.39 -11.06 7.13
N LYS A 25 20.24 -11.40 7.74
CA LYS A 25 19.68 -12.76 7.67
C LYS A 25 19.27 -13.09 6.23
N GLN A 26 19.94 -14.07 5.63
CA GLN A 26 19.69 -14.51 4.24
C GLN A 26 18.99 -15.87 4.13
N THR A 27 18.67 -16.50 5.27
CA THR A 27 18.00 -17.80 5.29
C THR A 27 16.70 -17.75 4.48
N GLU A 28 16.42 -18.81 3.73
CA GLU A 28 15.20 -18.88 2.92
C GLU A 28 13.94 -18.69 3.77
N ALA A 29 13.95 -19.24 4.98
CA ALA A 29 12.88 -19.07 5.97
C ALA A 29 12.64 -17.58 6.29
N TYR A 30 13.70 -16.79 6.52
CA TYR A 30 13.58 -15.37 6.81
C TYR A 30 13.02 -14.59 5.59
N LYS A 31 13.49 -14.91 4.38
CA LYS A 31 12.98 -14.30 3.14
C LYS A 31 11.50 -14.62 2.94
N LYS A 32 11.11 -15.90 3.08
CA LYS A 32 9.72 -16.38 2.96
C LYS A 32 8.83 -15.71 4.03
N ALA A 33 9.26 -15.66 5.28
CA ALA A 33 8.53 -15.00 6.36
C ALA A 33 8.32 -13.50 6.07
N LYS A 34 9.33 -12.78 5.57
CA LYS A 34 9.21 -11.36 5.20
C LYS A 34 8.25 -11.16 4.02
N GLN A 35 8.28 -12.06 3.04
CA GLN A 35 7.33 -12.05 1.91
C GLN A 35 5.89 -12.31 2.41
N GLN A 36 5.70 -13.30 3.27
CA GLN A 36 4.41 -13.61 3.88
C GLN A 36 3.89 -12.45 4.73
N ALA A 37 4.73 -11.79 5.54
CA ALA A 37 4.35 -10.61 6.29
C ALA A 37 3.88 -9.46 5.38
N ARG A 38 4.57 -9.24 4.25
CA ARG A 38 4.16 -8.26 3.24
C ARG A 38 2.83 -8.64 2.56
N ALA A 39 2.62 -9.92 2.26
CA ALA A 39 1.39 -10.41 1.68
C ALA A 39 0.21 -10.30 2.67
N ALA A 40 0.43 -10.68 3.93
CA ALA A 40 -0.54 -10.54 5.01
C ALA A 40 -0.91 -9.07 5.23
N ALA A 41 0.05 -8.15 5.23
CA ALA A 41 -0.23 -6.71 5.33
C ALA A 41 -1.07 -6.19 4.16
N ARG A 42 -0.82 -6.67 2.92
CA ARG A 42 -1.63 -6.34 1.74
C ARG A 42 -3.04 -6.93 1.83
N ASN A 43 -3.17 -8.18 2.23
CA ASN A 43 -4.46 -8.85 2.39
C ASN A 43 -5.28 -8.20 3.51
N ALA A 44 -4.64 -7.83 4.63
CA ALA A 44 -5.29 -7.08 5.70
C ALA A 44 -5.80 -5.72 5.24
N ARG A 45 -5.09 -5.03 4.33
CA ARG A 45 -5.59 -3.79 3.70
C ARG A 45 -6.80 -4.09 2.82
N LYS A 46 -6.70 -5.04 1.90
CA LYS A 46 -7.81 -5.45 1.02
C LYS A 46 -9.08 -5.89 1.79
N MET A 47 -8.90 -6.67 2.85
CA MET A 47 -10.01 -7.15 3.72
C MET A 47 -10.66 -6.03 4.53
N LYS A 48 -9.92 -4.96 4.78
CA LYS A 48 -10.48 -3.76 5.40
C LYS A 48 -11.15 -2.90 4.32
N GLU A 49 -10.57 -2.79 3.12
CA GLU A 49 -11.11 -2.01 1.98
C GLU A 49 -12.43 -2.59 1.48
N SER A 50 -12.57 -3.92 1.50
CA SER A 50 -13.83 -4.60 1.17
C SER A 50 -14.99 -4.27 2.12
N LYS A 51 -14.70 -3.70 3.30
CA LYS A 51 -15.70 -3.23 4.27
C LYS A 51 -16.08 -1.75 4.07
N GLY A 52 -15.55 -1.09 3.05
CA GLY A 52 -15.81 0.33 2.72
C GLY A 52 -14.59 1.23 2.89
N ILE A 53 -14.80 2.55 2.80
CA ILE A 53 -13.73 3.55 2.90
C ILE A 53 -13.09 3.50 4.30
N LEU A 54 -11.82 3.09 4.37
CA LEU A 54 -11.07 2.96 5.61
C LEU A 54 -10.35 4.23 5.99
N LEU A 55 -11.06 5.15 6.62
CA LEU A 55 -10.37 6.29 7.21
C LEU A 55 -9.64 5.80 8.48
N GLU A 56 -8.30 5.85 8.48
CA GLU A 56 -7.48 5.52 9.64
C GLU A 56 -7.30 6.76 10.51
N GLY A 57 -7.68 6.70 11.79
CA GLY A 57 -7.69 7.87 12.69
C GLY A 57 -6.32 8.48 13.01
N ARG A 58 -5.20 7.81 12.69
CA ARG A 58 -3.85 8.38 12.85
C ARG A 58 -3.41 9.25 11.67
N LYS A 59 -4.05 9.12 10.51
CA LYS A 59 -3.69 9.83 9.29
C LYS A 59 -4.63 11.01 9.09
N SER A 60 -4.12 12.09 8.48
CA SER A 60 -4.99 13.16 8.03
C SER A 60 -6.00 12.64 7.02
N LEU A 61 -7.17 13.30 6.93
CA LEU A 61 -8.22 12.89 6.00
C LEU A 61 -7.71 12.83 4.55
N MET A 62 -6.83 13.75 4.14
CA MET A 62 -6.24 13.76 2.80
C MET A 62 -5.43 12.49 2.49
N MET A 63 -4.57 12.07 3.43
CA MET A 63 -3.77 10.86 3.26
C MET A 63 -4.66 9.62 3.21
N SER A 64 -5.70 9.59 4.04
CA SER A 64 -6.68 8.52 4.04
C SER A 64 -7.48 8.48 2.72
N LEU A 65 -7.91 9.64 2.20
CA LEU A 65 -8.63 9.72 0.93
C LEU A 65 -7.80 9.18 -0.23
N GLN A 66 -6.54 9.60 -0.35
CA GLN A 66 -5.65 9.13 -1.41
C GLN A 66 -5.46 7.61 -1.36
N GLN A 67 -5.25 7.06 -0.17
CA GLN A 67 -5.02 5.63 0.01
C GLN A 67 -6.26 4.78 -0.27
N ASN A 68 -7.45 5.26 0.09
CA ASN A 68 -8.68 4.47 -0.02
C ASN A 68 -9.40 4.61 -1.34
N THR A 69 -9.35 5.81 -1.94
CA THR A 69 -10.22 6.14 -3.08
C THR A 69 -9.46 6.32 -4.39
N GLY A 70 -8.12 6.40 -4.32
CA GLY A 70 -7.26 6.70 -5.47
C GLY A 70 -7.32 8.16 -5.94
N ILE A 71 -7.96 9.05 -5.18
CA ILE A 71 -8.04 10.48 -5.49
C ILE A 71 -6.66 11.13 -5.29
N SER A 72 -6.22 11.91 -6.27
CA SER A 72 -4.97 12.68 -6.18
C SER A 72 -4.99 13.69 -5.01
N TRP A 73 -3.82 14.03 -4.48
CA TRP A 73 -3.70 14.98 -3.36
C TRP A 73 -4.46 16.30 -3.57
N TYR A 74 -4.39 16.87 -4.78
CA TYR A 74 -5.07 18.12 -5.13
C TYR A 74 -6.60 17.98 -5.09
N ARG A 75 -7.13 16.92 -5.70
CA ARG A 75 -8.58 16.64 -5.68
C ARG A 75 -9.10 16.33 -4.27
N SER A 76 -8.26 15.79 -3.37
CA SER A 76 -8.63 15.62 -1.96
C SER A 76 -8.93 16.96 -1.26
N ILE A 77 -8.35 18.07 -1.71
CA ILE A 77 -8.66 19.42 -1.19
C ILE A 77 -10.10 19.82 -1.59
N GLN A 78 -10.55 19.45 -2.78
CA GLN A 78 -11.93 19.70 -3.22
C GLN A 78 -12.94 18.94 -2.36
N VAL A 79 -12.62 17.68 -2.00
CA VAL A 79 -13.42 16.88 -1.06
C VAL A 79 -13.49 17.58 0.31
N LEU A 80 -12.38 18.08 0.83
CA LEU A 80 -12.35 18.83 2.09
C LEU A 80 -13.19 20.10 2.02
N LYS A 81 -13.12 20.83 0.90
CA LYS A 81 -13.93 22.03 0.66
C LYS A 81 -15.41 21.71 0.63
N HIS A 82 -15.80 20.62 -0.03
CA HIS A 82 -17.19 20.15 -0.09
C HIS A 82 -17.72 19.74 1.29
N LEU A 83 -16.85 19.22 2.16
CA LEU A 83 -17.18 18.86 3.53
C LEU A 83 -17.04 20.02 4.52
N GLU A 84 -16.64 21.21 4.05
CA GLU A 84 -16.36 22.39 4.88
C GLU A 84 -15.37 22.10 6.03
N MET A 85 -14.41 21.21 5.76
CA MET A 85 -13.45 20.75 6.75
C MET A 85 -12.08 21.40 6.56
N HIS A 86 -11.45 21.77 7.68
CA HIS A 86 -10.06 22.22 7.66
C HIS A 86 -9.11 21.06 7.30
N SER A 87 -8.04 21.34 6.55
CA SER A 87 -7.08 20.31 6.07
C SER A 87 -6.37 19.54 7.18
N ARG A 88 -6.17 20.19 8.33
CA ARG A 88 -5.59 19.60 9.54
C ARG A 88 -6.63 19.02 10.50
N ALA A 89 -7.93 19.16 10.21
CA ALA A 89 -8.95 18.59 11.05
C ALA A 89 -8.88 17.06 11.00
N ASN A 90 -8.86 16.44 12.18
CA ASN A 90 -8.93 15.00 12.32
C ASN A 90 -10.17 14.64 13.15
N PRO A 91 -11.38 14.84 12.60
CA PRO A 91 -12.61 14.53 13.34
C PRO A 91 -12.71 13.02 13.58
N PRO A 92 -13.35 12.60 14.68
CA PRO A 92 -13.63 11.19 14.91
C PRO A 92 -14.52 10.66 13.79
N ILE A 93 -14.08 9.57 13.16
CA ILE A 93 -14.74 9.00 11.97
C ILE A 93 -15.97 8.21 12.40
N THR A 94 -17.10 8.91 12.50
CA THR A 94 -18.43 8.32 12.66
C THR A 94 -18.93 7.73 11.34
N ASN A 95 -19.86 6.77 11.39
CA ASN A 95 -20.43 6.16 10.17
C ASN A 95 -21.08 7.20 9.26
N LYS A 96 -21.86 8.14 9.84
CA LYS A 96 -22.47 9.27 9.10
C LYS A 96 -21.45 10.11 8.34
N LEU A 97 -20.28 10.36 8.94
CA LEU A 97 -19.22 11.13 8.29
C LEU A 97 -18.56 10.34 7.16
N ARG A 98 -18.43 9.01 7.29
CA ARG A 98 -17.91 8.16 6.20
C ARG A 98 -18.81 8.22 4.97
N ASP A 99 -20.12 8.18 5.15
CA ASP A 99 -21.07 8.23 4.04
C ASP A 99 -20.99 9.57 3.30
N LYS A 100 -20.89 10.68 4.04
CA LYS A 100 -20.64 12.02 3.46
C LYS A 100 -19.32 12.11 2.72
N ILE A 101 -18.26 11.50 3.26
CA ILE A 101 -16.95 11.48 2.60
C ILE A 101 -17.01 10.62 1.34
N ALA A 102 -17.73 9.50 1.36
CA ALA A 102 -17.92 8.65 0.19
C ALA A 102 -18.67 9.38 -0.92
N SER A 103 -19.78 10.06 -0.60
CA SER A 103 -20.54 10.83 -1.59
C SER A 103 -19.74 12.01 -2.16
N ALA A 104 -18.99 12.72 -1.32
CA ALA A 104 -18.12 13.81 -1.77
C ALA A 104 -16.98 13.30 -2.65
N ALA A 105 -16.40 12.15 -2.33
CA ALA A 105 -15.35 11.52 -3.12
C ALA A 105 -15.88 11.06 -4.50
N GLU A 106 -17.08 10.50 -4.55
CA GLU A 106 -17.78 10.14 -5.80
C GLU A 106 -18.01 11.38 -6.69
N ALA A 107 -18.51 12.48 -6.12
CA ALA A 107 -18.76 13.73 -6.84
C ALA A 107 -17.47 14.30 -7.46
N VAL A 108 -16.39 14.36 -6.69
CA VAL A 108 -15.08 14.86 -7.15
C VAL A 108 -14.45 13.94 -8.20
N LYS A 109 -14.69 12.64 -8.14
CA LYS A 109 -14.27 11.71 -9.20
C LYS A 109 -14.97 12.01 -10.52
N GLN A 110 -16.25 12.35 -10.48
CA GLN A 110 -17.04 12.77 -11.64
C GLN A 110 -16.65 14.16 -12.18
N GLY A 111 -15.78 14.89 -11.47
CA GLY A 111 -15.30 16.21 -11.89
C GLY A 111 -16.24 17.37 -11.55
N ARG A 112 -17.14 17.17 -10.60
CA ARG A 112 -18.06 18.20 -10.06
C ARG A 112 -17.52 18.83 -8.78
#